data_AF-A0A1W0XDN6-F1
#
_entry.id   AF-A0A1W0XDN6-F1
#
_cell.length_a   1.000
_cell.length_b   1.000
_cell.length_c   1.000
_cell.angle_alpha   90.00
_cell.angle_beta   90.00
_cell.angle_gamma   90.00
#
_symmetry.space_group_name_H-M   'P 1'
#
loop_
_entity.id
_entity.type
_entity.pdbx_description
1 polymer ?
#
loop_
_entity_poly.entity_id
_entity_poly.type
_entity_poly.pdbx_seq_one_letter_code
_entity_poly.pdbx_strand_id
1 'polypeptide(L)'
;MNVSLNTLLIAQSSNGTNWSYSSFYGHSLTTWFALMLTLCLSGVITNVLLIIIIALSRKLRSGTGLLILHLLCTDTLLCCLLYPIHVILVYGSNFWFTLPKDICVYTYYPLIVIKFVNNWAEASLGFNRIVAAFLPRFFRTVSTSRSSLFAVLLCWMIVAVPLFPFCFKIMGYFPVSPVGQCMIIPSSLAGYSIMTVNAYAPYGIVCCAAVCVSAKFLTKKLSLERTRVTVRDLLAPSQTAQQSLKLRRQITIARMLLISFLFCLLCNTPLSILTGVTFTQSAQPWFPVLRLWFHLCSVCQYTFTPIILFACNRDYQNGLLKLFGRGRVAPATTSGADGGTMDGTQKRHVTNPAGDFDAGIK
;
A
#
# COMPACT_ATOMS: atom_id res chain seq x y z
N MET A 1 24.89 -29.30 -14.28
CA MET A 1 25.52 -30.24 -13.32
C MET A 1 25.52 -29.57 -11.95
N ASN A 2 24.46 -29.77 -11.16
CA ASN A 2 24.36 -29.44 -9.72
C ASN A 2 23.00 -29.94 -9.16
N VAL A 3 22.51 -31.08 -9.67
CA VAL A 3 21.32 -31.75 -9.13
C VAL A 3 21.70 -32.63 -7.93
N SER A 4 22.99 -32.88 -7.71
CA SER A 4 23.44 -34.06 -6.96
C SER A 4 23.46 -33.93 -5.43
N LEU A 5 23.40 -32.73 -4.82
CA LEU A 5 23.52 -32.64 -3.35
C LEU A 5 22.19 -32.83 -2.60
N ASN A 6 21.07 -32.41 -3.16
CA ASN A 6 19.76 -32.72 -2.57
C ASN A 6 19.37 -34.18 -2.82
N THR A 7 19.80 -34.78 -3.93
CA THR A 7 19.60 -36.21 -4.16
C THR A 7 20.44 -37.04 -3.20
N LEU A 8 21.63 -36.58 -2.80
CA LEU A 8 22.51 -37.31 -1.87
C LEU A 8 22.03 -37.26 -0.41
N LEU A 9 21.39 -36.18 0.05
CA LEU A 9 20.79 -36.14 1.40
C LEU A 9 19.49 -36.94 1.49
N ILE A 10 18.78 -37.15 0.37
CA ILE A 10 17.60 -38.03 0.31
C ILE A 10 18.00 -39.51 0.18
N ALA A 11 19.18 -39.79 -0.38
CA ALA A 11 19.64 -41.16 -0.64
C ALA A 11 20.15 -41.94 0.59
N GLN A 12 20.31 -41.33 1.77
CA GLN A 12 20.84 -42.01 2.96
C GLN A 12 19.79 -42.55 3.95
N SER A 13 18.49 -42.49 3.64
CA SER A 13 17.44 -43.11 4.47
C SER A 13 16.68 -44.22 3.72
N SER A 14 17.35 -45.36 3.52
CA SER A 14 16.71 -46.66 3.25
C SER A 14 16.05 -47.14 4.56
N ASN A 15 14.76 -47.46 4.73
CA ASN A 15 13.75 -48.00 3.85
C ASN A 15 12.36 -47.61 4.42
N GLY A 16 11.48 -46.98 3.62
CA GLY A 16 10.03 -46.91 3.91
C GLY A 16 9.40 -45.53 4.13
N THR A 17 10.14 -44.51 4.57
CA THR A 17 9.56 -43.18 4.92
C THR A 17 9.67 -42.11 3.82
N ASN A 18 10.48 -42.34 2.78
CA ASN A 18 10.75 -41.33 1.74
C ASN A 18 9.55 -41.04 0.82
N TRP A 19 8.65 -42.01 0.64
CA TRP A 19 7.47 -41.86 -0.24
C TRP A 19 6.43 -40.89 0.33
N SER A 20 6.29 -40.83 1.65
CA SER A 20 5.32 -39.93 2.31
C SER A 20 5.75 -38.47 2.21
N TYR A 21 7.05 -38.17 2.26
CA TYR A 21 7.56 -36.80 2.22
C TYR A 21 7.41 -36.15 0.84
N SER A 22 7.77 -36.86 -0.23
CA SER A 22 7.65 -36.34 -1.60
C SER A 22 6.20 -36.10 -2.00
N SER A 23 5.29 -37.00 -1.62
CA SER A 23 3.86 -36.85 -1.83
C SER A 23 3.31 -35.64 -1.06
N PHE A 24 3.61 -35.51 0.24
CA PHE A 24 3.14 -34.37 1.04
C PHE A 24 3.64 -33.02 0.49
N TYR A 25 4.91 -32.96 0.09
CA TYR A 25 5.50 -31.77 -0.52
C TYR A 25 4.79 -31.37 -1.81
N GLY A 26 4.53 -32.32 -2.71
CA GLY A 26 3.84 -32.04 -3.98
C GLY A 26 2.42 -31.52 -3.81
N HIS A 27 1.66 -32.09 -2.86
CA HIS A 27 0.32 -31.60 -2.52
C HIS A 27 0.37 -30.20 -1.93
N SER A 28 1.25 -29.95 -0.95
CA SER A 28 1.41 -28.63 -0.34
C SER A 28 1.76 -27.55 -1.37
N LEU A 29 2.67 -27.86 -2.30
CA LEU A 29 3.09 -26.94 -3.34
C LEU A 29 1.97 -26.66 -4.36
N THR A 30 1.16 -27.67 -4.71
CA THR A 30 0.00 -27.51 -5.59
C THR A 30 -1.10 -26.67 -4.93
N THR A 31 -1.37 -26.89 -3.65
CA THR A 31 -2.31 -26.05 -2.89
C THR A 31 -1.82 -24.60 -2.80
N TRP A 32 -0.54 -24.40 -2.49
CA TRP A 32 0.06 -23.07 -2.45
C TRP A 32 -0.04 -22.35 -3.81
N PHE A 33 0.26 -23.05 -4.90
CA PHE A 33 0.16 -22.53 -6.27
C PHE A 33 -1.26 -22.04 -6.59
N ALA A 34 -2.27 -22.88 -6.32
CA ALA A 34 -3.68 -22.54 -6.55
C ALA A 34 -4.13 -21.34 -5.70
N LEU A 35 -3.76 -21.31 -4.41
CA LEU A 35 -4.10 -20.21 -3.51
C LEU A 35 -3.44 -18.89 -3.92
N MET A 36 -2.17 -18.92 -4.34
CA MET A 36 -1.48 -17.74 -4.83
C MET A 36 -2.15 -17.15 -6.08
N LEU A 37 -2.49 -17.99 -7.06
CA LEU A 37 -3.14 -17.51 -8.30
C LEU A 37 -4.54 -16.96 -8.05
N THR A 38 -5.32 -17.60 -7.18
CA THR A 38 -6.66 -17.12 -6.81
C THR A 38 -6.61 -15.79 -6.05
N LEU A 39 -5.66 -15.61 -5.13
CA LEU A 39 -5.41 -14.32 -4.48
C LEU A 39 -4.94 -13.26 -5.47
N CYS A 40 -4.03 -13.60 -6.38
CA CYS A 40 -3.57 -12.68 -7.43
C CYS A 40 -4.73 -12.20 -8.30
N LEU A 41 -5.58 -13.11 -8.76
CA LEU A 41 -6.78 -12.76 -9.54
C LEU A 41 -7.73 -11.86 -8.76
N SER A 42 -7.99 -12.20 -7.49
CA SER A 42 -8.82 -11.39 -6.60
C SER A 42 -8.23 -9.99 -6.41
N GLY A 43 -6.91 -9.90 -6.23
CA GLY A 43 -6.18 -8.64 -6.09
C GLY A 43 -6.26 -7.79 -7.36
N VAL A 44 -6.13 -8.38 -8.55
CA VAL A 44 -6.31 -7.63 -9.81
C VAL A 44 -7.71 -7.05 -9.90
N ILE A 45 -8.75 -7.85 -9.63
CA ILE A 45 -10.14 -7.41 -9.70
C ILE A 45 -10.39 -6.24 -8.73
N THR A 46 -9.97 -6.37 -7.46
CA THR A 46 -10.23 -5.36 -6.43
C THR A 46 -9.46 -4.07 -6.68
N ASN A 47 -8.19 -4.16 -7.09
CA ASN A 47 -7.37 -2.99 -7.40
C ASN A 47 -7.87 -2.24 -8.64
N VAL A 48 -8.16 -2.96 -9.73
CA VAL A 48 -8.67 -2.34 -10.98
C VAL A 48 -10.01 -1.66 -10.74
N LEU A 49 -10.93 -2.29 -10.00
CA LEU A 49 -12.19 -1.68 -9.63
C LEU A 49 -11.98 -0.35 -8.87
N LEU A 50 -11.07 -0.32 -7.90
CA LEU A 50 -10.79 0.88 -7.12
C LEU A 50 -10.09 1.97 -7.95
N ILE A 51 -9.20 1.59 -8.86
CA ILE A 51 -8.58 2.50 -9.86
C ILE A 51 -9.68 3.16 -10.70
N ILE A 52 -10.65 2.40 -11.20
CA ILE A 52 -11.78 2.92 -11.99
C ILE A 52 -12.60 3.92 -11.17
N ILE A 53 -12.95 3.59 -9.92
CA ILE A 53 -13.71 4.48 -9.03
C ILE A 53 -12.96 5.81 -8.82
N ILE A 54 -11.65 5.75 -8.58
CA ILE A 54 -10.81 6.94 -8.39
C ILE A 54 -10.72 7.76 -9.69
N ALA A 55 -10.51 7.11 -10.83
CA ALA A 55 -10.41 7.78 -12.13
C ALA A 55 -11.68 8.57 -12.47
N LEU A 56 -12.85 7.99 -12.20
CA LEU A 56 -14.15 8.61 -12.46
C LEU A 56 -14.48 9.77 -11.52
N SER A 57 -13.89 9.80 -10.31
CA SER A 57 -14.16 10.83 -9.32
C SER A 57 -13.07 11.90 -9.27
N ARG A 58 -13.35 13.06 -9.88
CA ARG A 58 -12.47 14.25 -9.79
C ARG A 58 -12.16 14.66 -8.34
N LYS A 59 -13.14 14.49 -7.44
CA LYS A 59 -13.00 14.82 -6.01
C LYS A 59 -11.97 13.91 -5.30
N LEU A 60 -11.89 12.64 -5.69
CA LEU A 60 -10.96 11.66 -5.11
C LEU A 60 -9.54 11.83 -5.66
N ARG A 61 -9.37 12.33 -6.89
CA ARG A 61 -8.05 12.58 -7.49
C ARG A 61 -7.30 13.77 -6.89
N SER A 62 -8.01 14.72 -6.27
CA SER A 62 -7.38 15.89 -5.65
C SER A 62 -6.61 15.50 -4.38
N GLY A 63 -5.37 15.95 -4.25
CA GLY A 63 -4.55 15.76 -3.05
C GLY A 63 -3.80 14.43 -3.02
N THR A 64 -4.12 13.58 -2.04
CA THR A 64 -3.48 12.26 -1.87
C THR A 64 -3.95 11.21 -2.88
N GLY A 65 -4.93 11.54 -3.72
CA GLY A 65 -5.48 10.64 -4.72
C GLY A 65 -4.42 10.07 -5.67
N LEU A 66 -3.43 10.87 -6.07
CA LEU A 66 -2.34 10.41 -6.94
C LEU A 66 -1.48 9.32 -6.28
N LEU A 67 -1.17 9.48 -4.99
CA LEU A 67 -0.33 8.53 -4.26
C LEU A 67 -1.08 7.22 -4.00
N ILE A 68 -2.38 7.30 -3.70
CA ILE A 68 -3.26 6.13 -3.61
C ILE A 68 -3.36 5.43 -4.97
N LEU A 69 -3.50 6.19 -6.06
CA LEU A 69 -3.56 5.63 -7.41
C LEU A 69 -2.26 4.89 -7.76
N HIS A 70 -1.10 5.48 -7.45
CA HIS A 70 0.21 4.84 -7.64
C HIS A 70 0.31 3.53 -6.84
N LEU A 71 -0.13 3.53 -5.57
CA LEU A 71 -0.18 2.34 -4.72
C LEU A 71 -1.00 1.21 -5.39
N LEU A 72 -2.22 1.52 -5.85
CA LEU A 72 -3.10 0.54 -6.51
C LEU A 72 -2.52 0.06 -7.84
N CYS A 73 -1.83 0.91 -8.59
CA CYS A 73 -1.14 0.51 -9.81
C CYS A 73 0.02 -0.46 -9.50
N THR A 74 0.80 -0.22 -8.46
CA THR A 74 1.85 -1.15 -8.03
C THR A 74 1.30 -2.46 -7.49
N ASP A 75 0.20 -2.42 -6.72
CA ASP A 75 -0.51 -3.62 -6.25
C ASP A 75 -1.04 -4.45 -7.43
N THR A 76 -1.64 -3.78 -8.42
CA THR A 76 -2.11 -4.43 -9.65
C THR A 76 -0.95 -5.08 -10.40
N LEU A 77 0.19 -4.38 -10.56
CA LEU A 77 1.35 -4.93 -11.25
C LEU A 77 1.94 -6.15 -10.52
N LEU A 78 1.98 -6.11 -9.19
CA LEU A 78 2.40 -7.23 -8.36
C LEU A 78 1.49 -8.44 -8.56
N CYS A 79 0.18 -8.26 -8.43
CA CYS A 79 -0.80 -9.35 -8.53
C CYS A 79 -1.01 -9.85 -9.97
N CYS A 80 -0.92 -8.98 -10.98
CA CYS A 80 -1.19 -9.34 -12.37
C CYS A 80 -0.01 -10.03 -13.04
N LEU A 81 1.22 -9.61 -12.73
CA LEU A 81 2.40 -10.02 -13.48
C LEU A 81 3.48 -10.66 -12.58
N LEU A 82 3.95 -9.94 -11.57
CA LEU A 82 5.17 -10.32 -10.86
C LEU A 82 4.99 -11.56 -9.96
N TYR A 83 3.89 -11.64 -9.21
CA TYR A 83 3.58 -12.81 -8.40
C TYR A 83 3.21 -14.04 -9.24
N PRO A 84 2.37 -13.94 -10.29
CA PRO A 84 2.13 -15.06 -11.20
C PRO A 84 3.41 -15.61 -11.82
N ILE A 85 4.32 -14.76 -12.31
CA ILE A 85 5.64 -15.20 -12.80
C ILE A 85 6.41 -15.94 -11.71
N HIS A 86 6.51 -15.36 -10.51
CA HIS A 86 7.19 -16.00 -9.38
C HIS A 86 6.59 -17.38 -9.05
N VAL A 87 5.26 -17.50 -9.02
CA VAL A 87 4.54 -18.73 -8.69
C VAL A 87 4.74 -19.80 -9.77
N ILE A 88 4.71 -19.40 -11.06
CA ILE A 88 4.98 -20.28 -12.20
C ILE A 88 6.43 -20.77 -12.19
N LEU A 89 7.40 -19.90 -11.88
CA LEU A 89 8.82 -20.30 -11.80
C LEU A 89 9.04 -21.33 -10.70
N VAL A 90 8.48 -21.10 -9.52
CA VAL A 90 8.58 -22.03 -8.38
C VAL A 90 7.90 -23.35 -8.69
N TYR A 91 6.66 -23.33 -9.20
CA TYR A 91 5.94 -24.58 -9.48
C TYR A 91 6.59 -25.33 -10.65
N GLY A 92 6.86 -24.62 -11.75
CA GLY A 92 7.45 -25.19 -12.96
C GLY A 92 8.87 -25.73 -12.75
N SER A 93 9.69 -25.11 -11.90
CA SER A 93 11.02 -25.65 -11.58
C SER A 93 11.00 -26.98 -10.84
N ASN A 94 9.91 -27.28 -10.13
CA ASN A 94 9.75 -28.52 -9.37
C ASN A 94 9.13 -29.65 -10.21
N PHE A 95 8.37 -29.33 -11.27
CA PHE A 95 7.61 -30.33 -12.02
C PHE A 95 7.87 -30.37 -13.54
N TRP A 96 8.24 -29.26 -14.16
CA TRP A 96 8.16 -29.09 -15.62
C TRP A 96 9.47 -28.75 -16.31
N PHE A 97 10.30 -27.87 -15.72
CA PHE A 97 11.49 -27.36 -16.40
C PHE A 97 12.63 -27.04 -15.43
N THR A 98 13.83 -26.85 -15.98
CA THR A 98 14.98 -26.35 -15.21
C THR A 98 15.15 -24.86 -15.44
N LEU A 99 15.50 -24.13 -14.37
CA LEU A 99 15.66 -22.67 -14.43
C LEU A 99 17.02 -22.28 -15.02
N PRO A 100 17.09 -21.35 -16.00
CA PRO A 100 18.34 -20.75 -16.44
C PRO A 100 19.05 -20.02 -15.29
N LYS A 101 20.39 -19.98 -15.30
CA LYS A 101 21.19 -19.41 -14.20
C LYS A 101 20.86 -17.94 -13.89
N ASP A 102 20.54 -17.15 -14.91
CA ASP A 102 20.35 -15.70 -14.77
C ASP A 102 18.88 -15.27 -14.68
N ILE A 103 17.91 -16.21 -14.71
CA ILE A 103 16.48 -15.91 -14.72
C ILE A 103 16.03 -15.09 -13.49
N CYS A 104 16.69 -15.29 -12.35
CA CYS A 104 16.35 -14.59 -11.12
C CYS A 104 16.65 -13.10 -11.17
N VAL A 105 17.65 -12.67 -11.93
CA VAL A 105 17.93 -11.24 -12.10
C VAL A 105 16.74 -10.58 -12.79
N TYR A 106 16.21 -11.20 -13.85
CA TYR A 106 15.14 -10.60 -14.65
C TYR A 106 13.77 -10.67 -13.99
N THR A 107 13.51 -11.68 -13.15
CA THR A 107 12.18 -11.87 -12.55
C THR A 107 12.08 -11.38 -11.12
N TYR A 108 13.14 -11.54 -10.32
CA TYR A 108 13.11 -11.16 -8.90
C TYR A 108 13.49 -9.70 -8.64
N TYR A 109 14.38 -9.11 -9.46
CA TYR A 109 14.69 -7.68 -9.36
C TYR A 109 13.45 -6.78 -9.50
N PRO A 110 12.61 -6.89 -10.56
CA PRO A 110 11.41 -6.05 -10.64
C PRO A 110 10.43 -6.36 -9.51
N LEU A 111 10.30 -7.62 -9.09
CA LEU A 111 9.46 -7.99 -7.95
C LEU A 111 9.88 -7.25 -6.67
N ILE A 112 11.17 -7.30 -6.30
CA ILE A 112 11.66 -6.67 -5.07
C ILE A 112 11.62 -5.13 -5.15
N VAL A 113 11.92 -4.55 -6.32
CA VAL A 113 11.83 -3.10 -6.54
C VAL A 113 10.39 -2.62 -6.38
N ILE A 114 9.43 -3.23 -7.07
CA ILE A 114 8.02 -2.83 -6.95
C ILE A 114 7.51 -3.03 -5.52
N LYS A 115 7.89 -4.13 -4.86
CA LYS A 115 7.53 -4.39 -3.47
C LYS A 115 8.04 -3.28 -2.54
N PHE A 116 9.30 -2.88 -2.63
CA PHE A 116 9.83 -1.82 -1.77
C PHE A 116 9.30 -0.44 -2.15
N VAL A 117 9.09 -0.15 -3.44
CA VAL A 117 8.43 1.09 -3.89
C VAL A 117 7.04 1.20 -3.28
N ASN A 118 6.29 0.10 -3.23
CA ASN A 118 4.98 0.02 -2.60
C ASN A 118 5.05 0.36 -1.09
N ASN A 119 5.98 -0.26 -0.36
CA ASN A 119 6.21 0.05 1.06
C ASN A 119 6.53 1.54 1.28
N TRP A 120 7.39 2.14 0.44
CA TRP A 120 7.72 3.57 0.51
C TRP A 120 6.54 4.48 0.11
N ALA A 121 5.64 4.03 -0.77
CA ALA A 121 4.40 4.73 -1.08
C ALA A 121 3.44 4.72 0.12
N GLU A 122 3.33 3.60 0.85
CA GLU A 122 2.59 3.53 2.13
C GLU A 122 3.21 4.47 3.17
N ALA A 123 4.54 4.52 3.29
CA ALA A 123 5.24 5.45 4.18
C ALA A 123 4.99 6.92 3.80
N SER A 124 5.01 7.24 2.51
CA SER A 124 4.68 8.56 2.00
C SER A 124 3.22 8.95 2.30
N LEU A 125 2.28 8.00 2.24
CA LEU A 125 0.90 8.20 2.67
C LEU A 125 0.85 8.48 4.17
N GLY A 126 1.56 7.71 4.99
CA GLY A 126 1.68 7.94 6.43
C GLY A 126 2.21 9.34 6.76
N PHE A 127 3.32 9.73 6.13
CA PHE A 127 3.92 11.05 6.30
C PHE A 127 2.98 12.19 5.90
N ASN A 128 2.29 12.07 4.76
CA ASN A 128 1.28 13.05 4.34
C ASN A 128 0.19 13.25 5.42
N ARG A 129 -0.17 12.18 6.14
CA ARG A 129 -1.18 12.21 7.21
C ARG A 129 -0.66 12.85 8.48
N ILE A 130 0.62 12.67 8.83
CA ILE A 130 1.28 13.44 9.89
C ILE A 130 1.20 14.93 9.56
N VAL A 131 1.62 15.33 8.36
CA VAL A 131 1.57 16.74 7.94
C VAL A 131 0.14 17.29 8.00
N ALA A 132 -0.86 16.52 7.55
CA ALA A 132 -2.27 16.89 7.63
C ALA A 132 -2.77 17.08 9.07
N ALA A 133 -2.31 16.23 9.99
CA ALA A 133 -2.72 16.27 11.39
C ALA A 133 -2.03 17.40 12.15
N PHE A 134 -0.72 17.58 11.96
CA PHE A 134 0.10 18.52 12.73
C PHE A 134 0.14 19.93 12.14
N LEU A 135 0.13 20.07 10.81
CA LEU A 135 0.35 21.34 10.10
C LEU A 135 -0.78 21.64 9.09
N PRO A 136 -2.02 21.87 9.56
CA PRO A 136 -3.18 22.03 8.67
C PRO A 136 -3.08 23.23 7.71
N ARG A 137 -2.32 24.28 8.07
CA ARG A 137 -2.08 25.44 7.18
C ARG A 137 -1.16 25.05 6.02
N PHE A 138 -0.05 24.37 6.34
CA PHE A 138 0.94 23.93 5.35
C PHE A 138 0.45 22.76 4.49
N PHE A 139 -0.49 21.96 5.01
CA PHE A 139 -1.07 20.83 4.30
C PHE A 139 -1.67 21.21 2.94
N ARG A 140 -2.24 22.42 2.79
CA ARG A 140 -2.80 22.85 1.50
C ARG A 140 -1.73 22.97 0.41
N THR A 141 -0.52 23.36 0.79
CA THR A 141 0.64 23.48 -0.11
C THR A 141 1.28 22.12 -0.39
N VAL A 142 1.40 21.27 0.65
CA VAL A 142 2.01 19.93 0.55
C VAL A 142 1.08 18.93 -0.15
N SER A 143 -0.23 19.06 -0.03
CA SER A 143 -1.20 18.15 -0.67
C SER A 143 -1.50 18.56 -2.11
N THR A 144 -0.51 19.11 -2.81
CA THR A 144 -0.64 19.42 -4.24
C THR A 144 -0.25 18.20 -5.07
N SER A 145 -0.83 18.06 -6.27
CA SER A 145 -0.49 16.95 -7.17
C SER A 145 1.01 16.90 -7.51
N ARG A 146 1.67 18.07 -7.55
CA ARG A 146 3.14 18.17 -7.75
C ARG A 146 3.91 17.51 -6.61
N SER A 147 3.52 17.74 -5.36
CA SER A 147 4.16 17.10 -4.21
C SER A 147 3.90 15.60 -4.18
N SER A 148 2.70 15.16 -4.54
CA SER A 148 2.40 13.72 -4.65
C SER A 148 3.24 13.06 -5.75
N LEU A 149 3.40 13.71 -6.90
CA LEU A 149 4.25 13.22 -8.00
C LEU A 149 5.71 13.14 -7.58
N PHE A 150 6.22 14.18 -6.91
CA PHE A 150 7.57 14.18 -6.37
C PHE A 150 7.80 13.05 -5.36
N ALA A 151 6.84 12.80 -4.47
CA ALA A 151 6.92 11.68 -3.53
C ALA A 151 6.97 10.32 -4.25
N VAL A 152 6.17 10.13 -5.31
CA VAL A 152 6.23 8.91 -6.13
C VAL A 152 7.62 8.74 -6.75
N LEU A 153 8.16 9.79 -7.39
CA LEU A 153 9.49 9.74 -7.99
C LEU A 153 10.57 9.43 -6.95
N LEU A 154 10.50 10.02 -5.76
CA LEU A 154 11.41 9.71 -4.67
C LEU A 154 11.32 8.25 -4.23
N CYS A 155 10.13 7.66 -4.14
CA CYS A 155 9.97 6.24 -3.78
C CYS A 155 10.73 5.34 -4.78
N TRP A 156 10.63 5.63 -6.08
CA TRP A 156 11.38 4.91 -7.10
C TRP A 156 12.88 5.12 -6.99
N MET A 157 13.35 6.35 -6.81
CA MET A 157 14.77 6.66 -6.72
C MET A 157 15.44 6.03 -5.48
N ILE A 158 14.76 6.07 -4.32
CA ILE A 158 15.26 5.48 -3.06
C ILE A 158 15.39 3.95 -3.16
N VAL A 159 14.60 3.31 -4.01
CA VAL A 159 14.56 1.85 -4.12
C VAL A 159 15.37 1.34 -5.31
N ALA A 160 15.07 1.80 -6.51
CA ALA A 160 15.62 1.24 -7.75
C ALA A 160 17.12 1.54 -7.88
N VAL A 161 17.55 2.76 -7.57
CA VAL A 161 18.96 3.15 -7.72
C VAL A 161 19.88 2.34 -6.78
N PRO A 162 19.57 2.20 -5.47
CA PRO A 162 20.42 1.40 -4.58
C PRO A 162 20.35 -0.11 -4.81
N LEU A 163 19.26 -0.61 -5.42
CA LEU A 163 19.14 -2.04 -5.75
C LEU A 163 19.80 -2.40 -7.09
N PHE A 164 20.00 -1.46 -8.00
CA PHE A 164 20.59 -1.72 -9.31
C PHE A 164 21.98 -2.40 -9.26
N PRO A 165 22.91 -2.08 -8.33
CA PRO A 165 24.19 -2.78 -8.21
C PRO A 165 24.11 -4.29 -7.92
N PHE A 166 22.98 -4.80 -7.41
CA PHE A 166 22.78 -6.24 -7.21
C PHE A 166 22.70 -7.00 -8.54
N CYS A 167 22.26 -6.34 -9.63
CA CYS A 167 22.24 -6.96 -10.96
C CYS A 167 23.65 -7.28 -11.48
N PHE A 168 24.67 -6.55 -11.01
CA PHE A 168 26.07 -6.72 -11.40
C PHE A 168 26.90 -7.51 -10.39
N LYS A 169 26.26 -8.13 -9.41
CA LYS A 169 26.93 -8.89 -8.34
C LYS A 169 27.86 -8.06 -7.44
N ILE A 170 27.69 -6.73 -7.40
CA ILE A 170 28.55 -5.81 -6.63
C ILE A 170 28.18 -5.82 -5.14
N MET A 171 26.88 -5.72 -4.82
CA MET A 171 26.38 -5.63 -3.43
C MET A 171 25.70 -6.92 -2.94
N GLY A 172 25.51 -7.87 -3.83
CA GLY A 172 24.82 -9.13 -3.59
C GLY A 172 24.46 -9.78 -4.92
N TYR A 173 23.82 -10.94 -4.88
CA TYR A 173 23.45 -11.68 -6.08
C TYR A 173 22.07 -12.33 -5.91
N PHE A 174 21.50 -12.81 -7.02
CA PHE A 174 20.17 -13.41 -7.06
C PHE A 174 20.22 -14.92 -7.31
N PRO A 175 20.40 -15.77 -6.29
CA PRO A 175 20.42 -17.22 -6.50
C PRO A 175 19.02 -17.83 -6.58
N VAL A 176 18.96 -19.01 -7.21
CA VAL A 176 17.81 -19.92 -7.17
C VAL A 176 17.95 -20.80 -5.92
N SER A 177 16.92 -20.83 -5.09
CA SER A 177 16.84 -21.74 -3.94
C SER A 177 16.56 -23.20 -4.36
N PRO A 178 16.79 -24.19 -3.48
CA PRO A 178 16.47 -25.60 -3.76
C PRO A 178 15.05 -25.87 -4.24
N VAL A 179 14.09 -25.04 -3.82
CA VAL A 179 12.67 -25.15 -4.19
C VAL A 179 12.30 -24.28 -5.39
N GLY A 180 13.30 -23.75 -6.12
CA GLY A 180 13.07 -22.95 -7.32
C GLY A 180 12.70 -21.49 -7.09
N GLN A 181 12.63 -21.04 -5.83
CA GLN A 181 12.42 -19.62 -5.55
C GLN A 181 13.67 -18.82 -5.85
N CYS A 182 13.51 -17.70 -6.56
CA CYS A 182 14.55 -16.68 -6.62
C CYS A 182 14.61 -15.92 -5.30
N MET A 183 15.82 -15.61 -4.84
CA MET A 183 16.06 -14.79 -3.66
C MET A 183 17.16 -13.79 -3.92
N ILE A 184 17.32 -12.84 -3.02
CA ILE A 184 18.41 -11.86 -3.02
C ILE A 184 19.28 -12.15 -1.81
N ILE A 185 20.59 -12.31 -2.03
CA ILE A 185 21.57 -12.50 -0.96
C ILE A 185 22.57 -11.34 -1.02
N PRO A 186 22.59 -10.44 -0.02
CA PRO A 186 23.60 -9.39 0.08
C PRO A 186 24.98 -9.99 0.38
N SER A 187 26.02 -9.48 -0.29
CA SER A 187 27.41 -9.92 -0.13
C SER A 187 28.30 -8.89 0.59
N SER A 188 27.82 -7.65 0.73
CA SER A 188 28.56 -6.56 1.35
C SER A 188 27.74 -5.86 2.43
N LEU A 189 28.41 -5.22 3.39
CA LEU A 189 27.75 -4.45 4.46
C LEU A 189 26.76 -3.41 3.89
N ALA A 190 27.14 -2.73 2.81
CA ALA A 190 26.27 -1.79 2.12
C ALA A 190 24.99 -2.48 1.58
N GLY A 191 25.11 -3.68 0.99
CA GLY A 191 23.97 -4.47 0.56
C GLY A 191 23.03 -4.83 1.71
N TYR A 192 23.57 -5.23 2.86
CA TYR A 192 22.77 -5.47 4.07
C TYR A 192 22.06 -4.20 4.54
N SER A 193 22.77 -3.07 4.63
CA SER A 193 22.18 -1.80 5.06
C SER A 193 21.06 -1.36 4.14
N ILE A 194 21.24 -1.42 2.82
CA ILE A 194 20.23 -1.06 1.82
C ILE A 194 18.99 -1.93 1.95
N MET A 195 19.17 -3.25 2.07
CA MET A 195 18.06 -4.18 2.24
C MET A 195 17.29 -3.94 3.54
N THR A 196 18.01 -3.76 4.66
CA THR A 196 17.41 -3.48 5.98
C THR A 196 16.65 -2.15 5.96
N VAL A 197 17.24 -1.08 5.42
CA VAL A 197 16.57 0.23 5.33
C VAL A 197 15.28 0.12 4.52
N ASN A 198 15.32 -0.50 3.33
CA ASN A 198 14.13 -0.68 2.51
C ASN A 198 13.08 -1.61 3.11
N ALA A 199 13.52 -2.61 3.89
CA ALA A 199 12.62 -3.54 4.55
C ALA A 199 11.93 -2.93 5.77
N TYR A 200 12.61 -2.13 6.59
CA TYR A 200 12.09 -1.72 7.90
C TYR A 200 11.77 -0.22 8.05
N ALA A 201 12.50 0.67 7.36
CA ALA A 201 12.28 2.11 7.51
C ALA A 201 10.86 2.56 7.11
N PRO A 202 10.25 2.06 6.01
CA PRO A 202 8.88 2.41 5.66
C PRO A 202 7.88 2.05 6.77
N TYR A 203 8.01 0.87 7.36
CA TYR A 203 7.14 0.45 8.47
C TYR A 203 7.33 1.31 9.71
N GLY A 204 8.56 1.73 10.02
CA GLY A 204 8.84 2.68 11.10
C GLY A 204 8.12 4.02 10.89
N ILE A 205 8.15 4.55 9.66
CA ILE A 205 7.45 5.80 9.30
C ILE A 205 5.93 5.64 9.43
N VAL A 206 5.35 4.54 8.90
CA VAL A 206 3.90 4.30 9.00
C VAL A 206 3.48 4.10 10.46
N CYS A 207 4.27 3.38 11.27
CA CYS A 207 4.03 3.20 12.70
C CYS A 207 4.03 4.55 13.44
N CYS A 208 5.07 5.37 13.24
CA CYS A 208 5.13 6.71 13.78
C CYS A 208 3.92 7.55 13.34
N ALA A 209 3.53 7.47 12.07
CA ALA A 209 2.36 8.17 11.57
C ALA A 209 1.08 7.73 12.29
N ALA A 210 0.86 6.42 12.41
CA ALA A 210 -0.31 5.87 13.08
C ALA A 210 -0.37 6.29 14.56
N VAL A 211 0.75 6.22 15.29
CA VAL A 211 0.85 6.61 16.70
C VAL A 211 0.65 8.11 16.88
N CYS A 212 1.40 8.95 16.16
CA CYS A 212 1.32 10.40 16.28
C CYS A 212 -0.07 10.94 15.94
N VAL A 213 -0.68 10.43 14.87
CA VAL A 213 -2.03 10.81 14.44
C VAL A 213 -3.06 10.38 15.50
N SER A 214 -2.98 9.15 16.00
CA SER A 214 -3.89 8.63 17.02
C SER A 214 -3.77 9.40 18.35
N ALA A 215 -2.55 9.67 18.81
CA ALA A 215 -2.28 10.42 20.04
C ALA A 215 -2.82 11.86 19.95
N LYS A 216 -2.61 12.54 18.82
CA LYS A 216 -3.16 13.89 18.59
C LYS A 216 -4.69 13.89 18.61
N PHE A 217 -5.32 12.83 18.11
CA PHE A 217 -6.78 12.73 18.15
C PHE A 217 -7.31 12.43 19.54
N LEU A 218 -6.65 11.54 20.29
CA LEU A 218 -7.04 11.22 21.65
C LEU A 218 -6.94 12.46 22.56
N THR A 219 -5.83 13.20 22.48
CA THR A 219 -5.64 14.45 23.22
C THR A 219 -6.69 15.50 22.87
N LYS A 220 -7.04 15.65 21.59
CA LYS A 220 -8.12 16.57 21.17
C LYS A 220 -9.49 16.11 21.68
N LYS A 221 -9.79 14.82 21.66
CA LYS A 221 -11.05 14.28 22.18
C LYS A 221 -11.18 14.56 23.69
N LEU A 222 -10.14 14.26 24.45
CA LEU A 222 -10.09 14.52 25.89
C LEU A 222 -10.20 16.01 26.22
N SER A 223 -9.53 16.87 25.43
CA SER A 223 -9.64 18.33 25.58
C SER A 223 -11.08 18.81 25.31
N LEU A 224 -11.74 18.31 24.25
CA LEU A 224 -13.13 18.67 23.96
C LEU A 224 -14.11 18.15 25.01
N GLU A 225 -13.91 16.95 25.55
CA GLU A 225 -14.73 16.44 26.65
C GLU A 225 -14.56 17.31 27.90
N ARG A 226 -13.34 17.72 28.23
CA ARG A 226 -13.07 18.63 29.34
C ARG A 226 -13.73 20.01 29.15
N THR A 227 -13.64 20.58 27.95
CA THR A 227 -14.28 21.88 27.65
C THR A 227 -15.80 21.78 27.55
N ARG A 228 -16.35 20.64 27.13
CA ARG A 228 -17.81 20.42 27.09
C ARG A 228 -18.45 20.43 28.47
N VAL A 229 -17.74 19.98 29.50
CA VAL A 229 -18.22 20.07 30.89
C VAL A 229 -18.34 21.53 31.33
N THR A 230 -17.50 22.43 30.79
CA THR A 230 -17.48 23.86 31.18
C THR A 230 -18.36 24.77 30.31
N VAL A 231 -18.64 24.40 29.05
CA VAL A 231 -19.24 25.31 28.05
C VAL A 231 -20.66 24.90 27.59
N ARG A 232 -21.23 23.81 28.13
CA ARG A 232 -22.59 23.35 27.77
C ARG A 232 -23.69 24.39 28.05
N ASP A 233 -23.40 25.41 28.86
CA ASP A 233 -24.37 26.42 29.27
C ASP A 233 -24.37 27.71 28.41
N LEU A 234 -23.43 27.90 27.45
CA LEU A 234 -23.21 29.24 26.86
C LEU A 234 -23.12 29.35 25.32
N LEU A 235 -23.16 28.28 24.51
CA LEU A 235 -22.88 28.40 23.06
C LEU A 235 -23.85 27.70 22.10
N ALA A 236 -24.14 28.43 21.00
CA ALA A 236 -25.10 28.11 19.96
C ALA A 236 -24.83 26.78 19.21
N PRO A 237 -25.89 26.01 18.87
CA PRO A 237 -25.79 24.64 18.37
C PRO A 237 -25.18 24.47 16.96
N SER A 238 -25.10 25.51 16.14
CA SER A 238 -24.75 25.40 14.71
C SER A 238 -23.24 25.19 14.45
N GLN A 239 -22.33 25.82 15.20
CA GLN A 239 -20.88 25.69 14.98
C GLN A 239 -20.32 24.33 15.45
N THR A 240 -20.92 23.76 16.50
CA THR A 240 -20.53 22.47 17.07
C THR A 240 -20.78 21.32 16.08
N ALA A 241 -21.83 21.41 15.27
CA ALA A 241 -22.18 20.39 14.28
C ALA A 241 -21.10 20.25 13.18
N GLN A 242 -20.65 21.36 12.58
CA GLN A 242 -19.63 21.34 11.52
C GLN A 242 -18.27 20.83 12.02
N GLN A 243 -17.85 21.24 13.23
CA GLN A 243 -16.61 20.76 13.83
C GLN A 243 -16.65 19.25 14.12
N SER A 244 -17.81 18.74 14.57
CA SER A 244 -18.00 17.31 14.84
C SER A 244 -17.91 16.46 13.56
N LEU A 245 -18.43 16.94 12.43
CA LEU A 245 -18.34 16.25 11.14
C LEU A 245 -16.90 16.17 10.63
N LYS A 246 -16.14 17.27 10.73
CA LYS A 246 -14.72 17.29 10.35
C LYS A 246 -13.90 16.31 11.21
N LEU A 247 -14.18 16.27 12.52
CA LEU A 247 -13.53 15.33 13.44
C LEU A 247 -13.86 13.88 13.11
N ARG A 248 -15.15 13.55 12.86
CA ARG A 248 -15.57 12.20 12.48
C ARG A 248 -14.84 11.72 11.22
N ARG A 249 -14.75 12.57 10.19
CA ARG A 249 -14.02 12.22 8.95
C ARG A 249 -12.54 11.93 9.22
N GLN A 250 -11.90 12.72 10.08
CA GLN A 250 -10.51 12.51 10.46
C GLN A 250 -10.30 11.20 11.26
N ILE A 251 -11.23 10.87 12.18
CA ILE A 251 -11.21 9.60 12.93
C ILE A 251 -11.33 8.41 11.99
N THR A 252 -12.26 8.47 11.03
CA THR A 252 -12.43 7.42 10.04
C THR A 252 -11.14 7.20 9.24
N ILE A 253 -10.46 8.28 8.84
CA ILE A 253 -9.18 8.20 8.13
C ILE A 253 -8.06 7.63 9.02
N ALA A 254 -7.95 8.06 10.28
CA ALA A 254 -6.94 7.53 11.20
C ALA A 254 -7.15 6.04 11.48
N ARG A 255 -8.40 5.63 11.70
CA ARG A 255 -8.77 4.22 11.91
C ARG A 255 -8.44 3.37 10.69
N MET A 256 -8.73 3.88 9.48
CA MET A 256 -8.37 3.22 8.22
C MET A 256 -6.87 2.98 8.12
N LEU A 257 -6.05 3.99 8.40
CA LEU A 257 -4.58 3.87 8.38
C LEU A 257 -4.07 2.87 9.41
N LEU A 258 -4.61 2.89 10.64
CA LEU A 258 -4.21 1.96 11.69
C LEU A 258 -4.54 0.51 11.32
N ILE A 259 -5.75 0.25 10.82
CA ILE A 259 -6.17 -1.10 10.39
C ILE A 259 -5.29 -1.57 9.23
N SER A 260 -5.09 -0.74 8.22
CA SER A 260 -4.20 -1.08 7.09
C SER A 260 -2.76 -1.34 7.54
N PHE A 261 -2.23 -0.55 8.48
CA PHE A 261 -0.90 -0.76 9.04
C PHE A 261 -0.78 -2.06 9.83
N LEU A 262 -1.73 -2.35 10.73
CA LEU A 262 -1.72 -3.60 11.50
C LEU A 262 -1.82 -4.82 10.58
N PHE A 263 -2.64 -4.72 9.53
CA PHE A 263 -2.76 -5.76 8.53
C PHE A 263 -1.46 -5.93 7.72
N CYS A 264 -0.84 -4.83 7.29
CA CYS A 264 0.45 -4.83 6.60
C CYS A 264 1.56 -5.44 7.47
N LEU A 265 1.59 -5.11 8.76
CA LEU A 265 2.52 -5.67 9.73
C LEU A 265 2.30 -7.17 9.89
N LEU A 266 1.06 -7.62 10.04
CA LEU A 266 0.72 -9.04 10.12
C LEU A 266 1.15 -9.81 8.86
N CYS A 267 0.97 -9.23 7.68
CA CYS A 267 1.29 -9.85 6.39
C CYS A 267 2.78 -9.91 6.06
N ASN A 268 3.56 -8.88 6.44
CA ASN A 268 4.98 -8.78 6.07
C ASN A 268 5.95 -9.23 7.15
N THR A 269 5.60 -9.06 8.42
CA THR A 269 6.51 -9.37 9.54
C THR A 269 7.00 -10.80 9.53
N PRO A 270 6.17 -11.83 9.25
CA PRO A 270 6.66 -13.21 9.21
C PRO A 270 7.78 -13.41 8.20
N LEU A 271 7.66 -12.82 7.01
CA LEU A 271 8.68 -12.93 5.97
C LEU A 271 9.94 -12.12 6.33
N SER A 272 9.78 -10.93 6.92
CA SER A 272 10.91 -10.11 7.37
C SER A 272 11.68 -10.74 8.52
N ILE A 273 11.00 -11.32 9.51
CA ILE A 273 11.63 -12.07 10.61
C ILE A 273 12.33 -13.30 10.03
N LEU A 274 11.66 -14.07 9.15
CA LEU A 274 12.28 -15.26 8.57
C LEU A 274 13.55 -14.89 7.78
N THR A 275 13.54 -13.80 7.03
CA THR A 275 14.72 -13.34 6.27
C THR A 275 15.85 -12.88 7.20
N GLY A 276 15.51 -12.26 8.35
CA GLY A 276 16.48 -11.89 9.38
C GLY A 276 17.06 -13.07 10.15
N VAL A 277 16.24 -14.08 10.47
CA VAL A 277 16.65 -15.27 11.24
C VAL A 277 17.40 -16.30 10.39
N THR A 278 16.95 -16.54 9.15
CA THR A 278 17.63 -17.47 8.21
C THR A 278 18.99 -16.96 7.74
N PHE A 279 19.36 -15.74 8.10
CA PHE A 279 20.74 -15.25 8.02
C PHE A 279 21.72 -16.08 8.87
N THR A 280 21.24 -16.73 9.94
CA THR A 280 22.01 -17.75 10.65
C THR A 280 22.01 -19.04 9.81
N GLN A 281 23.13 -19.34 9.15
CA GLN A 281 23.30 -20.43 8.16
C GLN A 281 22.78 -21.81 8.61
N SER A 282 22.58 -22.04 9.91
CA SER A 282 22.15 -23.32 10.48
C SER A 282 20.65 -23.63 10.32
N ALA A 283 19.78 -22.63 10.13
CA ALA A 283 18.33 -22.85 10.11
C ALA A 283 17.71 -22.98 8.70
N GLN A 284 18.48 -22.71 7.64
CA GLN A 284 17.97 -22.60 6.27
C GLN A 284 17.33 -23.88 5.67
N PRO A 285 17.78 -25.13 5.97
CA PRO A 285 17.22 -26.31 5.31
C PRO A 285 15.86 -26.75 5.87
N TRP A 286 15.47 -26.30 7.05
CA TRP A 286 14.37 -26.93 7.79
C TRP A 286 12.97 -26.51 7.32
N PHE A 287 12.79 -25.35 6.67
CA PHE A 287 11.44 -24.87 6.32
C PHE A 287 11.31 -24.12 4.97
N PRO A 288 11.74 -24.70 3.83
CA PRO A 288 11.58 -24.04 2.53
C PRO A 288 10.10 -23.86 2.15
N VAL A 289 9.22 -24.79 2.57
CA VAL A 289 7.77 -24.70 2.34
C VAL A 289 7.14 -23.56 3.14
N LEU A 290 7.56 -23.34 4.40
CA LEU A 290 7.01 -22.27 5.24
C LEU A 290 7.27 -20.89 4.63
N ARG A 291 8.42 -20.69 4.00
CA ARG A 291 8.74 -19.46 3.28
C ARG A 291 7.74 -19.17 2.15
N LEU A 292 7.31 -20.20 1.42
CA LEU A 292 6.26 -20.07 0.40
C LEU A 292 4.95 -19.59 1.02
N TRP A 293 4.54 -20.16 2.16
CA TRP A 293 3.34 -19.72 2.88
C TRP A 293 3.44 -18.27 3.38
N PHE A 294 4.61 -17.79 3.80
CA PHE A 294 4.76 -16.37 4.13
C PHE A 294 4.68 -15.43 2.92
N HIS A 295 5.05 -15.89 1.72
CA HIS A 295 4.76 -15.14 0.51
C HIS A 295 3.25 -15.01 0.26
N LEU A 296 2.45 -16.04 0.60
CA LEU A 296 0.99 -15.96 0.56
C LEU A 296 0.47 -14.83 1.45
N CYS A 297 0.99 -14.73 2.68
CA CYS A 297 0.66 -13.63 3.59
C CYS A 297 0.99 -12.25 2.99
N SER A 298 2.11 -12.11 2.28
CA SER A 298 2.45 -10.87 1.58
C SER A 298 1.47 -10.56 0.44
N VAL A 299 1.04 -11.55 -0.35
CA VAL A 299 0.04 -11.34 -1.42
C VAL A 299 -1.32 -10.93 -0.86
N CYS A 300 -1.70 -11.45 0.33
CA CYS A 300 -2.89 -10.99 1.02
C CYS A 300 -2.86 -9.47 1.27
N GLN A 301 -1.72 -8.86 1.59
CA GLN A 301 -1.62 -7.40 1.74
C GLN A 301 -2.11 -6.69 0.48
N TYR A 302 -1.53 -7.01 -0.68
CA TYR A 302 -1.85 -6.33 -1.95
C TYR A 302 -3.28 -6.60 -2.44
N THR A 303 -3.88 -7.69 -1.97
CA THR A 303 -5.27 -8.06 -2.30
C THR A 303 -6.29 -7.35 -1.42
N PHE A 304 -6.04 -7.30 -0.10
CA PHE A 304 -7.01 -6.82 0.89
C PHE A 304 -6.80 -5.36 1.28
N THR A 305 -5.62 -4.77 1.10
CA THR A 305 -5.40 -3.33 1.35
C THR A 305 -6.44 -2.46 0.62
N PRO A 306 -6.71 -2.62 -0.69
CA PRO A 306 -7.76 -1.87 -1.39
C PRO A 306 -9.15 -2.06 -0.79
N ILE A 307 -9.47 -3.29 -0.35
CA ILE A 307 -10.75 -3.61 0.29
C ILE A 307 -10.87 -2.87 1.63
N ILE A 308 -9.81 -2.83 2.43
CA ILE A 308 -9.78 -2.07 3.69
C ILE A 308 -9.95 -0.58 3.41
N LEU A 309 -9.25 -0.04 2.40
CA LEU A 309 -9.37 1.36 1.99
C LEU A 309 -10.80 1.69 1.54
N PHE A 310 -11.42 0.79 0.78
CA PHE A 310 -12.79 0.90 0.29
C PHE A 310 -13.82 0.83 1.43
N ALA A 311 -13.73 -0.19 2.29
CA ALA A 311 -14.63 -0.44 3.40
C ALA A 311 -14.60 0.70 4.43
N CYS A 312 -13.44 1.32 4.63
CA CYS A 312 -13.28 2.37 5.62
C CYS A 312 -13.67 3.77 5.11
N ASN A 313 -13.79 4.00 3.80
CA ASN A 313 -14.02 5.34 3.26
C ASN A 313 -15.35 5.44 2.48
N ARG A 314 -16.31 6.14 3.10
CA ARG A 314 -17.63 6.42 2.52
C ARG A 314 -17.58 7.15 1.18
N ASP A 315 -16.53 7.95 0.92
CA ASP A 315 -16.39 8.62 -0.38
C ASP A 315 -16.21 7.59 -1.52
N TYR A 316 -15.51 6.47 -1.26
CA TYR A 316 -15.36 5.38 -2.24
C TYR A 316 -16.65 4.59 -2.40
N GLN A 317 -17.34 4.27 -1.30
CA GLN A 317 -18.62 3.57 -1.32
C GLN A 317 -19.68 4.35 -2.11
N ASN A 318 -19.76 5.66 -1.89
CA ASN A 318 -20.65 6.54 -2.65
C ASN A 318 -20.26 6.60 -4.15
N GLY A 319 -18.98 6.52 -4.47
CA GLY A 319 -18.49 6.39 -5.85
C GLY A 319 -18.98 5.09 -6.50
N LEU A 320 -18.91 3.98 -5.78
CA LEU A 320 -19.39 2.67 -6.24
C LEU A 320 -20.90 2.65 -6.42
N LEU A 321 -21.66 3.20 -5.46
CA LEU A 321 -23.12 3.33 -5.58
C LEU A 321 -23.53 4.19 -6.77
N LYS A 322 -22.73 5.19 -7.17
CA LYS A 322 -22.99 5.96 -8.40
C LYS A 322 -22.68 5.17 -9.67
N LEU A 323 -21.72 4.24 -9.60
CA LEU A 323 -21.35 3.38 -10.72
C LEU A 323 -22.45 2.35 -10.98
N PHE A 324 -22.93 1.67 -9.93
CA PHE A 324 -23.99 0.67 -10.03
C PHE A 324 -25.41 1.27 -10.03
N GLY A 325 -25.59 2.41 -9.38
CA GLY A 325 -26.88 3.11 -9.25
C GLY A 325 -27.21 4.04 -10.41
N ARG A 326 -26.47 3.96 -11.52
CA ARG A 326 -26.75 4.74 -12.73
C ARG A 326 -27.97 4.13 -13.46
N GLY A 327 -29.13 4.46 -12.91
CA GLY A 327 -30.45 4.22 -13.48
C GLY A 327 -31.54 5.18 -12.99
N ARG A 328 -31.31 6.05 -11.99
CA ARG A 328 -32.28 7.11 -11.63
C ARG A 328 -31.59 8.39 -11.19
N VAL A 329 -31.12 9.16 -12.17
CA VAL A 329 -31.21 10.62 -12.03
C VAL A 329 -32.69 10.91 -12.22
N ALA A 330 -33.45 11.01 -11.11
CA ALA A 330 -34.73 11.70 -11.18
C ALA A 330 -34.40 13.11 -11.70
N PRO A 331 -34.95 13.52 -12.86
CA PRO A 331 -34.79 14.90 -13.30
C PRO A 331 -35.24 15.78 -12.14
N ALA A 332 -34.38 16.72 -11.76
CA ALA A 332 -34.78 17.78 -10.85
C ALA A 332 -36.00 18.43 -11.49
N THR A 333 -37.18 18.17 -10.94
CA THR A 333 -38.39 18.91 -11.21
C THR A 333 -38.05 20.34 -10.86
N THR A 334 -37.65 21.10 -11.87
CA THR A 334 -37.79 22.54 -11.90
C THR A 334 -39.26 22.81 -11.64
N SER A 335 -39.57 23.02 -10.37
CA SER A 335 -40.79 23.68 -9.95
C SER A 335 -40.80 25.02 -10.67
N GLY A 336 -41.55 25.09 -11.77
CA GLY A 336 -42.13 26.35 -12.23
C GLY A 336 -42.79 26.99 -11.01
N ALA A 337 -42.38 28.21 -10.69
CA ALA A 337 -43.04 29.40 -11.20
C ALA A 337 -44.46 29.47 -10.64
N ASP A 338 -44.54 29.71 -9.34
CA ASP A 338 -45.66 30.44 -8.78
C ASP A 338 -45.28 31.92 -8.78
N GLY A 339 -46.17 32.74 -9.33
CA GLY A 339 -45.97 34.15 -9.58
C GLY A 339 -46.08 35.00 -8.32
N GLY A 340 -45.69 36.26 -8.43
CA GLY A 340 -46.14 37.27 -7.47
C GLY A 340 -45.12 38.35 -7.10
N THR A 341 -44.97 39.32 -8.01
CA THR A 341 -45.16 40.76 -7.71
C THR A 341 -44.20 41.52 -6.77
N MET A 342 -43.60 42.57 -7.37
CA MET A 342 -43.19 43.87 -6.77
C MET A 342 -42.04 43.86 -5.76
N ASP A 343 -41.18 44.87 -5.62
CA ASP A 343 -40.95 46.17 -6.25
C ASP A 343 -39.61 46.66 -5.66
N GLY A 344 -38.92 47.55 -6.37
CA GLY A 344 -38.09 48.54 -5.72
C GLY A 344 -36.69 48.14 -5.24
N THR A 345 -35.74 48.89 -5.79
CA THR A 345 -34.64 49.55 -5.07
C THR A 345 -33.23 48.95 -5.21
N GLN A 346 -32.40 49.83 -5.78
CA GLN A 346 -31.00 50.06 -5.44
C GLN A 346 -29.91 49.28 -6.19
N LYS A 347 -29.66 49.77 -7.41
CA LYS A 347 -28.31 49.93 -7.96
C LYS A 347 -27.41 50.60 -6.91
N ARG A 348 -26.47 49.85 -6.31
CA ARG A 348 -25.26 50.43 -5.74
C ARG A 348 -24.07 50.00 -6.58
N HIS A 349 -23.66 50.94 -7.42
CA HIS A 349 -22.39 50.99 -8.09
C HIS A 349 -21.28 50.93 -7.03
N VAL A 350 -20.52 49.83 -6.98
CA VAL A 350 -19.23 49.80 -6.27
C VAL A 350 -18.15 49.69 -7.35
N THR A 351 -17.70 50.87 -7.77
CA THR A 351 -16.38 51.08 -8.35
C THR A 351 -15.34 50.67 -7.31
N ASN A 352 -14.45 49.74 -7.65
CA ASN A 352 -13.20 49.56 -6.93
C ASN A 352 -12.05 49.87 -7.90
N PRO A 353 -11.21 50.86 -7.59
CA PRO A 353 -10.10 51.25 -8.45
C PRO A 353 -8.98 50.22 -8.38
N ALA A 354 -8.31 50.09 -9.52
CA ALA A 354 -7.02 49.45 -9.66
C ALA A 354 -6.03 50.03 -8.64
N GLY A 355 -5.39 49.13 -7.89
CA GLY A 355 -4.21 49.43 -7.09
C GLY A 355 -3.07 48.57 -7.60
N ASP A 356 -2.15 49.22 -8.30
CA ASP A 356 -0.81 48.76 -8.61
C ASP A 356 -0.15 48.10 -7.39
N PHE A 357 0.46 46.95 -7.60
CA PHE A 357 1.50 46.43 -6.72
C PHE A 357 2.69 46.03 -7.58
N ASP A 358 3.49 47.04 -7.87
CA ASP A 358 4.86 46.94 -8.32
C ASP A 358 5.75 46.78 -7.07
N ALA A 359 6.48 45.67 -6.98
CA ALA A 359 7.57 45.49 -6.02
C ALA A 359 8.46 44.34 -6.50
N GLY A 360 9.43 44.67 -7.34
CA GLY A 360 10.61 43.86 -7.55
C GLY A 360 11.45 43.80 -6.27
N ILE A 361 11.90 42.59 -5.91
CA ILE A 361 13.08 42.38 -5.08
C ILE A 361 13.88 41.23 -5.70
N LYS A 362 15.19 41.50 -5.77
CA LYS A 362 16.31 40.78 -6.36
C LYS A 362 16.38 39.28 -6.09
#